data_AF-A0A7R9PVL6-F1
#
_entry.id   AF-A0A7R9PVL6-F1
#
_cell.length_a   1.000
_cell.length_b   1.000
_cell.length_c   1.000
_cell.angle_alpha   90.00
_cell.angle_beta   90.00
_cell.angle_gamma   90.00
#
_symmetry.space_group_name_H-M   'P 1'
#
loop_
_entity.id
_entity.type
_entity.pdbx_description
1 polymer ?
#
loop_
_entity_poly.entity_id
_entity_poly.type
_entity_poly.pdbx_seq_one_letter_code
_entity_poly.pdbx_strand_id
1 'polypeptide(L)'
;MLTEQVLNGSDDNVIGGNGGVRRQSSRESDSQLIRRQLSRQKSLLKDNTEDNTIDECNVKDGQLVDDESTQFGSIKLLDYKYYVSRIGPVVLAVSILTMFLAIVCEVGSNYWINVWTSGNHSLADTSGDTNHNSNGYFLGIYVSAIVLYAIFTLGSTLLYRVGLVRVSALIHSDLLNSVMRTPLSFFDVTPTGRIINRFNRDIEMIDLLLPWFMYATILYGMQAITIMAVIVYTIPIIIIMIVIVAIVFAILYRISLWTTRQLNRMNSITRSPIYSHFNESIAGAVSIRAYKTGQTFTKTLQKFIDTNLNVQKHTVAANMCVSIWTAIIGSFITFSAALFVVLKREDMTPGLAGFVLIYSFEIITSISWALRFVSETETEMVCVERIREYSQLEPEFSWDSPPESKP
;
A
#
# COMPACT_ATOMS: atom_id res chain seq x y z
N MET A 1 37.15 -23.66 59.53
CA MET A 1 38.35 -22.89 59.93
C MET A 1 38.05 -21.44 59.60
N LEU A 2 37.35 -20.76 60.52
CA LEU A 2 37.90 -19.86 61.57
C LEU A 2 38.24 -18.50 60.93
N THR A 3 37.74 -17.31 61.32
CA THR A 3 37.10 -16.75 62.55
C THR A 3 36.63 -15.32 62.16
N GLU A 4 35.47 -14.77 62.58
CA GLU A 4 35.15 -14.09 63.87
C GLU A 4 36.24 -13.08 64.33
N GLN A 5 36.02 -11.94 64.98
CA GLN A 5 34.90 -11.04 65.31
C GLN A 5 35.53 -9.89 66.17
N VAL A 6 34.87 -8.72 66.22
CA VAL A 6 34.78 -7.78 67.38
C VAL A 6 35.93 -6.80 67.71
N LEU A 7 35.60 -5.50 67.74
CA LEU A 7 35.62 -4.56 68.91
C LEU A 7 35.21 -3.16 68.39
N ASN A 8 33.97 -2.69 68.55
CA ASN A 8 33.32 -2.01 69.69
C ASN A 8 33.91 -0.63 70.07
N GLY A 9 33.07 0.40 70.07
CA GLY A 9 33.33 1.76 70.56
C GLY A 9 32.01 2.55 70.60
N SER A 10 31.54 2.80 71.82
CA SER A 10 30.23 3.33 72.22
C SER A 10 30.26 4.85 72.54
N ASP A 11 29.04 5.40 72.65
CA ASP A 11 28.58 6.59 73.39
C ASP A 11 28.31 7.93 72.65
N ASP A 12 27.00 8.23 72.60
CA ASP A 12 26.29 9.45 73.02
C ASP A 12 26.61 10.83 72.40
N ASN A 13 25.66 11.41 71.63
CA ASN A 13 24.65 12.34 72.18
C ASN A 13 23.86 13.10 71.10
N VAL A 14 22.58 13.30 71.40
CA VAL A 14 21.56 14.04 70.63
C VAL A 14 21.61 15.53 70.97
N ILE A 15 21.66 16.42 69.95
CA ILE A 15 20.97 17.73 69.96
C ILE A 15 20.45 18.01 68.54
N GLY A 16 19.13 18.16 68.40
CA GLY A 16 18.42 18.42 67.15
C GLY A 16 18.35 19.90 66.73
N GLY A 17 17.97 20.12 65.47
CA GLY A 17 17.82 21.46 64.87
C GLY A 17 16.96 21.47 63.59
N ASN A 18 15.65 21.23 63.74
CA ASN A 18 14.51 21.83 63.02
C ASN A 18 14.63 22.35 61.55
N GLY A 19 15.12 21.55 60.59
CA GLY A 19 15.21 21.93 59.17
C GLY A 19 14.34 21.14 58.16
N GLY A 20 13.74 20.01 58.57
CA GLY A 20 13.14 19.05 57.63
C GLY A 20 11.69 19.32 57.21
N VAL A 21 10.85 19.79 58.13
CA VAL A 21 9.38 19.77 57.95
C VAL A 21 8.88 20.87 56.99
N ARG A 22 9.58 22.01 56.90
CA ARG A 22 9.15 23.15 56.06
C ARG A 22 9.43 22.95 54.56
N ARG A 23 10.40 22.10 54.20
CA ARG A 23 10.73 21.79 52.79
C ARG A 23 9.84 20.70 52.17
N GLN A 24 9.27 19.81 52.98
CA GLN A 24 8.34 18.78 52.51
C GLN A 24 6.95 19.38 52.23
N SER A 25 6.46 20.25 53.11
CA SER A 25 5.19 20.95 52.92
C SER A 25 5.17 21.87 51.68
N SER A 26 6.28 22.57 51.37
CA SER A 26 6.32 23.42 50.17
C SER A 26 6.35 22.60 48.89
N ARG A 27 7.09 21.48 48.86
CA ARG A 27 7.16 20.59 47.69
C ARG A 27 5.83 19.91 47.40
N GLU A 28 5.07 19.49 48.42
CA GLU A 28 3.72 18.94 48.22
C GLU A 28 2.74 20.00 47.70
N SER A 29 2.86 21.24 48.17
CA SER A 29 2.04 22.37 47.71
C SER A 29 2.31 22.72 46.24
N ASP A 30 3.58 22.77 45.84
CA ASP A 30 3.99 23.03 44.45
C ASP A 30 3.58 21.89 43.51
N SER A 31 3.68 20.64 43.98
CA SER A 31 3.25 19.46 43.23
C SER A 31 1.74 19.44 42.99
N GLN A 32 0.94 19.89 43.96
CA GLN A 32 -0.51 20.00 43.82
C GLN A 32 -0.92 21.15 42.89
N LEU A 33 -0.19 22.26 42.91
CA LEU A 33 -0.38 23.38 41.98
C LEU A 33 -0.08 22.97 40.52
N ILE A 34 1.02 22.26 40.28
CA ILE A 34 1.39 21.75 38.95
C ILE A 34 0.34 20.75 38.44
N ARG A 35 -0.14 19.83 39.29
CA ARG A 35 -1.22 18.89 38.92
C ARG A 35 -2.52 19.59 38.56
N ARG A 36 -2.89 20.67 39.27
CA ARG A 36 -4.09 21.48 38.96
C ARG A 36 -3.94 22.29 37.69
N GLN A 37 -2.73 22.74 37.34
CA GLN A 37 -2.47 23.43 36.07
C GLN A 37 -2.51 22.46 34.88
N LEU A 38 -1.93 21.27 35.03
CA LEU A 38 -1.96 20.21 34.01
C LEU A 38 -3.37 19.67 33.76
N SER A 39 -4.20 19.52 34.80
CA SER A 39 -5.60 19.10 34.62
C SER A 39 -6.45 20.15 33.92
N ARG A 40 -6.21 21.44 34.19
CA ARG A 40 -6.86 22.56 33.50
C ARG A 40 -6.42 22.68 32.03
N GLN A 41 -5.16 22.40 31.73
CA GLN A 41 -4.65 22.37 30.36
C GLN A 41 -5.24 21.17 29.58
N LYS A 42 -5.36 20.00 30.21
CA LYS A 42 -6.05 18.83 29.63
C LYS A 42 -7.54 19.06 29.40
N SER A 43 -8.24 19.78 30.29
CA SER A 43 -9.66 20.09 30.06
C SER A 43 -9.86 21.09 28.91
N LEU A 44 -8.95 22.05 28.74
CA LEU A 44 -9.01 23.02 27.63
C LEU A 44 -8.67 22.41 26.26
N LEU A 45 -7.86 21.34 26.22
CA LEU A 45 -7.57 20.58 25.01
C LEU A 45 -8.70 19.62 24.60
N LYS A 46 -9.61 19.28 25.53
CA LYS A 46 -10.67 18.31 25.31
C LYS A 46 -11.93 18.90 24.65
N ASP A 47 -12.09 20.22 24.66
CA ASP A 47 -13.26 20.90 24.06
C ASP A 47 -13.13 21.20 22.56
N ASN A 48 -11.99 20.90 21.91
CA ASN A 48 -11.75 21.27 20.50
C ASN A 48 -11.59 20.08 19.53
N THR A 49 -11.97 18.87 19.92
CA THR A 49 -11.93 17.74 18.97
C THR A 49 -13.10 16.79 19.22
N GLU A 50 -14.16 16.93 18.41
CA GLU A 50 -15.19 15.91 18.29
C GLU A 50 -14.62 14.68 17.57
N ASP A 51 -14.84 13.54 18.23
CA ASP A 51 -14.94 12.18 17.71
C ASP A 51 -13.77 11.62 16.86
N ASN A 52 -12.84 10.94 17.53
CA ASN A 52 -12.26 9.68 17.08
C ASN A 52 -11.64 8.95 18.29
N THR A 53 -12.18 7.80 18.62
CA THR A 53 -11.68 6.91 19.68
C THR A 53 -10.33 6.31 19.29
N ILE A 54 -9.26 6.92 19.78
CA ILE A 54 -7.92 6.30 19.81
C ILE A 54 -7.82 5.58 21.15
N ASP A 55 -7.67 4.26 21.12
CA ASP A 55 -7.24 3.46 22.27
C ASP A 55 -5.90 4.03 22.76
N GLU A 56 -5.91 4.69 23.93
CA GLU A 56 -4.69 5.08 24.63
C GLU A 56 -3.88 3.82 24.95
N CYS A 57 -2.79 3.61 24.22
CA CYS A 57 -1.76 2.66 24.62
C CYS A 57 -1.20 3.15 25.98
N ASN A 58 -1.35 2.31 27.02
CA ASN A 58 -0.73 2.51 28.32
C ASN A 58 0.79 2.63 28.16
N VAL A 59 1.30 3.84 28.01
CA VAL A 59 2.74 4.12 28.14
C VAL A 59 3.12 3.86 29.60
N LYS A 60 3.88 2.78 29.84
CA LYS A 60 4.45 2.51 31.16
C LYS A 60 5.59 3.49 31.40
N ASP A 61 5.50 4.21 32.51
CA ASP A 61 6.54 5.12 33.00
C ASP A 61 7.89 4.36 33.11
N GLY A 62 8.91 4.78 32.35
CA GLY A 62 10.26 4.19 32.35
C GLY A 62 10.69 3.35 31.12
N GLN A 63 9.89 3.30 30.05
CA GLN A 63 10.28 2.61 28.81
C GLN A 63 11.07 3.56 27.90
N LEU A 64 12.40 3.37 27.78
CA LEU A 64 13.29 4.17 26.93
C LEU A 64 13.10 3.88 25.43
N VAL A 65 12.42 2.79 25.09
CA VAL A 65 12.17 2.37 23.71
C VAL A 65 10.73 2.73 23.36
N ASP A 66 10.57 3.68 22.43
CA ASP A 66 9.26 3.98 21.86
C ASP A 66 8.71 2.77 21.11
N ASP A 67 7.52 2.32 21.52
CA ASP A 67 6.74 1.34 20.76
C ASP A 67 6.34 1.96 19.42
N GLU A 68 6.44 1.18 18.33
CA GLU A 68 6.19 1.67 16.99
C GLU A 68 4.76 2.22 16.88
N SER A 69 4.62 3.53 16.62
CA SER A 69 3.32 4.13 16.33
C SER A 69 2.86 3.64 14.96
N THR A 70 2.16 2.52 14.94
CA THR A 70 1.43 2.09 13.75
C THR A 70 0.32 3.11 13.51
N GLN A 71 0.54 4.09 12.63
CA GLN A 71 -0.53 4.98 12.19
C GLN A 71 -1.50 4.16 11.33
N PHE A 72 -2.59 3.70 11.94
CA PHE A 72 -3.65 2.97 11.26
C PHE A 72 -4.59 3.97 10.57
N GLY A 73 -4.15 4.58 9.47
CA GLY A 73 -4.90 5.58 8.70
C GLY A 73 -4.87 5.32 7.20
N SER A 74 -5.69 6.04 6.43
CA SER A 74 -5.53 6.11 4.97
C SER A 74 -4.21 6.81 4.63
N ILE A 75 -3.45 6.25 3.69
CA ILE A 75 -2.16 6.80 3.28
C ILE A 75 -2.33 8.24 2.80
N LYS A 76 -1.46 9.12 3.28
CA LYS A 76 -1.56 10.55 2.96
C LYS A 76 -1.14 10.74 1.51
N LEU A 77 -1.82 11.65 0.80
CA LEU A 77 -1.43 12.02 -0.58
C LEU A 77 0.02 12.51 -0.67
N LEU A 78 0.56 13.00 0.46
CA LEU A 78 1.95 13.41 0.59
C LEU A 78 2.94 12.27 0.33
N ASP A 79 2.61 11.02 0.67
CA ASP A 79 3.51 9.87 0.50
C ASP A 79 3.58 9.46 -0.98
N TYR A 80 2.43 9.49 -1.67
CA TYR A 80 2.38 9.39 -3.13
C TYR A 80 3.19 10.50 -3.81
N LYS A 81 3.01 11.75 -3.35
CA LYS A 81 3.74 12.89 -3.89
C LYS A 81 5.25 12.77 -3.65
N TYR A 82 5.66 12.30 -2.48
CA TYR A 82 7.06 12.05 -2.14
C TYR A 82 7.67 11.05 -3.12
N TYR A 83 7.05 9.88 -3.28
CA TYR A 83 7.53 8.84 -4.20
C TYR A 83 7.59 9.33 -5.65
N VAL A 84 6.49 9.89 -6.18
CA VAL A 84 6.39 10.34 -7.58
C VAL A 84 7.36 11.49 -7.89
N SER A 85 7.60 12.38 -6.93
CA SER A 85 8.56 13.47 -7.11
C SER A 85 10.00 12.97 -7.30
N ARG A 86 10.36 11.84 -6.70
CA ARG A 86 11.70 11.22 -6.84
C ARG A 86 11.89 10.46 -8.15
N ILE A 87 10.82 9.96 -8.77
CA ILE A 87 10.86 9.36 -10.14
C ILE A 87 11.36 10.39 -11.15
N GLY A 88 10.96 11.64 -10.95
CA GLY A 88 11.10 12.69 -11.93
C GLY A 88 9.80 12.80 -12.74
N PRO A 89 9.06 13.91 -12.61
CA PRO A 89 7.72 14.02 -13.19
C PRO A 89 7.74 13.90 -14.72
N VAL A 90 8.84 14.30 -15.37
CA VAL A 90 9.02 14.17 -16.82
C VAL A 90 9.12 12.70 -17.25
N VAL A 91 9.95 11.90 -16.58
CA VAL A 91 10.13 10.47 -16.90
C VAL A 91 8.81 9.73 -16.70
N LEU A 92 8.12 10.01 -15.59
CA LEU A 92 6.80 9.45 -15.31
C LEU A 92 5.78 9.87 -16.39
N ALA A 93 5.69 11.16 -16.72
CA ALA A 93 4.75 11.65 -17.73
C ALA A 93 4.99 11.04 -19.11
N VAL A 94 6.25 10.91 -19.55
CA VAL A 94 6.59 10.27 -20.83
C VAL A 94 6.29 8.77 -20.78
N SER A 95 6.57 8.08 -19.66
CA SER A 95 6.22 6.66 -19.52
C SER A 95 4.71 6.42 -19.58
N ILE A 96 3.91 7.28 -18.94
CA ILE A 96 2.45 7.24 -18.97
C ILE A 96 1.92 7.57 -20.37
N LEU A 97 2.50 8.56 -21.05
CA LEU A 97 2.11 8.92 -22.41
C LEU A 97 2.39 7.78 -23.40
N THR A 98 3.58 7.18 -23.35
CA THR A 98 3.95 6.05 -24.22
C THR A 98 3.09 4.82 -23.93
N MET A 99 2.74 4.59 -22.67
CA MET A 99 1.79 3.55 -22.27
C MET A 99 0.38 3.80 -22.83
N PHE A 100 -0.12 5.03 -22.76
CA PHE A 100 -1.40 5.40 -23.37
C PHE A 100 -1.36 5.22 -24.89
N LEU A 101 -0.29 5.62 -25.56
CA LEU A 101 -0.10 5.41 -27.00
C LEU A 101 -0.08 3.92 -27.35
N ALA A 102 0.54 3.07 -26.52
CA ALA A 102 0.48 1.62 -26.71
C ALA A 102 -0.97 1.13 -26.68
N ILE A 103 -1.75 1.49 -25.65
CA ILE A 103 -3.15 1.10 -25.54
C ILE A 103 -3.98 1.60 -26.74
N VAL A 104 -3.73 2.83 -27.21
CA VAL A 104 -4.39 3.37 -28.40
C VAL A 104 -4.03 2.58 -29.66
N CYS A 105 -2.75 2.20 -29.84
CA CYS A 105 -2.34 1.35 -30.95
C CYS A 105 -2.96 -0.05 -30.88
N GLU A 106 -3.05 -0.64 -29.68
CA GLU A 106 -3.70 -1.94 -29.46
C GLU A 106 -5.19 -1.88 -29.85
N VAL A 107 -5.93 -0.95 -29.26
CA VAL A 107 -7.36 -0.75 -29.55
C VAL A 107 -7.59 -0.37 -31.00
N GLY A 108 -6.76 0.52 -31.55
CA GLY A 108 -6.79 0.93 -32.94
C GLY A 108 -6.54 -0.22 -33.90
N SER A 109 -5.60 -1.12 -33.59
CA SER A 109 -5.34 -2.32 -34.40
C SER A 109 -6.54 -3.29 -34.39
N ASN A 110 -7.19 -3.44 -33.23
CA ASN A 110 -8.41 -4.26 -33.10
C ASN A 110 -9.59 -3.62 -33.82
N TYR A 111 -9.72 -2.29 -33.80
CA TYR A 111 -10.73 -1.57 -34.56
C TYR A 111 -10.46 -1.66 -36.07
N TRP A 112 -9.19 -1.66 -36.48
CA TRP A 112 -8.81 -1.82 -37.89
C TRP A 112 -9.28 -3.15 -38.47
N ILE A 113 -9.31 -4.23 -37.68
CA ILE A 113 -9.88 -5.52 -38.10
C ILE A 113 -11.37 -5.37 -38.47
N ASN A 114 -12.14 -4.56 -37.73
CA ASN A 114 -13.52 -4.26 -38.10
C ASN A 114 -13.61 -3.54 -39.47
N VAL A 115 -12.75 -2.55 -39.71
CA VAL A 115 -12.70 -1.86 -41.01
C VAL A 115 -12.30 -2.82 -42.14
N TRP A 116 -11.31 -3.68 -41.92
CA TRP A 116 -10.84 -4.66 -42.90
C TRP A 116 -11.94 -5.67 -43.26
N THR A 117 -12.61 -6.24 -42.26
CA THR A 117 -13.70 -7.20 -42.48
C THR A 117 -14.91 -6.56 -43.18
N SER A 118 -15.25 -5.32 -42.83
CA SER A 118 -16.35 -4.59 -43.46
C SER A 118 -16.04 -4.17 -44.91
N GLY A 119 -14.79 -3.79 -45.20
CA GLY A 119 -14.33 -3.45 -46.55
C GLY A 119 -14.24 -4.64 -47.50
N ASN A 120 -13.92 -5.83 -46.99
CA ASN A 120 -13.93 -7.05 -47.80
C ASN A 120 -15.35 -7.46 -48.24
N HIS A 121 -16.38 -7.19 -47.43
CA HIS A 121 -17.77 -7.45 -47.82
C HIS A 121 -18.23 -6.56 -48.99
N SER A 122 -17.88 -5.28 -49.01
CA SER A 122 -18.28 -4.36 -50.10
C SER A 122 -17.50 -4.60 -51.40
N LEU A 123 -16.25 -5.05 -51.32
CA LEU A 123 -15.41 -5.38 -52.47
C LEU A 123 -15.77 -6.75 -53.10
N ALA A 124 -16.22 -7.71 -52.28
CA ALA A 124 -16.65 -9.03 -52.77
C ALA A 124 -17.90 -8.96 -53.67
N ASP A 125 -18.79 -7.98 -53.44
CA ASP A 125 -20.02 -7.82 -54.21
C ASP A 125 -19.82 -7.12 -55.58
N THR A 126 -18.67 -6.48 -55.83
CA THR A 126 -18.51 -5.58 -56.99
C THR A 126 -17.50 -6.05 -58.05
N SER A 127 -16.48 -6.86 -57.73
CA SER A 127 -15.49 -7.29 -58.74
C SER A 127 -14.61 -8.47 -58.30
N GLY A 128 -14.69 -9.58 -59.03
CA GLY A 128 -14.04 -10.85 -58.70
C GLY A 128 -12.53 -10.96 -58.91
N ASP A 129 -11.78 -9.90 -59.21
CA ASP A 129 -10.38 -10.07 -59.69
C ASP A 129 -9.32 -9.02 -59.24
N THR A 130 -9.60 -8.16 -58.25
CA THR A 130 -8.61 -7.18 -57.73
C THR A 130 -8.19 -7.41 -56.26
N ASN A 131 -8.48 -8.58 -55.71
CA ASN A 131 -8.41 -8.84 -54.26
C ASN A 131 -6.98 -8.96 -53.65
N HIS A 132 -5.94 -9.21 -54.45
CA HIS A 132 -4.60 -9.46 -53.89
C HIS A 132 -3.90 -8.17 -53.38
N ASN A 133 -4.04 -7.04 -54.09
CA ASN A 133 -3.35 -5.80 -53.70
C ASN A 133 -4.04 -5.07 -52.53
N SER A 134 -5.37 -5.25 -52.38
CA SER A 134 -6.15 -4.64 -51.28
C SER A 134 -5.88 -5.32 -49.94
N ASN A 135 -5.81 -6.66 -49.91
CA ASN A 135 -5.50 -7.40 -48.68
C ASN A 135 -4.09 -7.11 -48.15
N GLY A 136 -3.10 -6.94 -49.04
CA GLY A 136 -1.74 -6.53 -48.66
C GLY A 136 -1.70 -5.17 -47.96
N TYR A 137 -2.52 -4.21 -48.41
CA TYR A 137 -2.64 -2.89 -47.78
C TYR A 137 -3.25 -2.97 -46.37
N PHE A 138 -4.38 -3.68 -46.20
CA PHE A 138 -5.01 -3.85 -44.88
C PHE A 138 -4.11 -4.57 -43.88
N LEU A 139 -3.44 -5.64 -44.34
CA LEU A 139 -2.47 -6.38 -43.53
C LEU A 139 -1.25 -5.53 -43.17
N GLY A 140 -0.74 -4.73 -44.12
CA GLY A 140 0.39 -3.85 -43.89
C GLY A 140 0.12 -2.84 -42.77
N ILE A 141 -1.05 -2.21 -42.76
CA ILE A 141 -1.46 -1.28 -41.70
C ILE A 141 -1.59 -2.02 -40.37
N TYR A 142 -2.25 -3.18 -40.34
CA TYR A 142 -2.41 -3.97 -39.12
C TYR A 142 -1.06 -4.38 -38.50
N VAL A 143 -0.14 -4.91 -39.31
CA VAL A 143 1.21 -5.29 -38.88
C VAL A 143 1.98 -4.07 -38.39
N SER A 144 1.89 -2.93 -39.09
CA SER A 144 2.56 -1.70 -38.66
C SER A 144 2.03 -1.19 -37.30
N ALA A 145 0.72 -1.31 -37.05
CA ALA A 145 0.11 -0.92 -35.78
C ALA A 145 0.55 -1.84 -34.62
N ILE A 146 0.68 -3.15 -34.86
CA ILE A 146 1.22 -4.09 -33.87
C ILE A 146 2.69 -3.81 -33.57
N VAL A 147 3.50 -3.53 -34.60
CA VAL A 147 4.92 -3.17 -34.40
C VAL A 147 5.04 -1.89 -33.59
N LEU A 148 4.21 -0.87 -33.87
CA LEU A 148 4.16 0.35 -33.07
C LEU A 148 3.71 0.08 -31.63
N TYR A 149 2.69 -0.75 -31.42
CA TYR A 149 2.26 -1.21 -30.10
C TYR A 149 3.42 -1.86 -29.32
N ALA A 150 4.17 -2.76 -29.96
CA ALA A 150 5.32 -3.42 -29.34
C ALA A 150 6.42 -2.41 -28.98
N ILE A 151 6.73 -1.46 -29.86
CA ILE A 151 7.72 -0.40 -29.62
C ILE A 151 7.28 0.49 -28.45
N PHE A 152 6.02 0.94 -28.41
CA PHE A 152 5.52 1.77 -27.33
C PHE A 152 5.44 1.03 -26.00
N THR A 153 5.08 -0.26 -26.00
CA THR A 153 5.06 -1.10 -24.80
C THR A 153 6.47 -1.34 -24.24
N LEU A 154 7.45 -1.59 -25.12
CA LEU A 154 8.85 -1.70 -24.72
C LEU A 154 9.38 -0.36 -24.20
N GLY A 155 9.07 0.74 -24.89
CA GLY A 155 9.45 2.08 -24.49
C GLY A 155 8.90 2.48 -23.13
N SER A 156 7.60 2.27 -22.89
CA SER A 156 6.94 2.59 -21.63
C SER A 156 7.54 1.78 -20.47
N THR A 157 7.76 0.48 -20.68
CA THR A 157 8.36 -0.42 -19.68
C THR A 157 9.79 0.00 -19.35
N LEU A 158 10.62 0.25 -20.35
CA LEU A 158 12.02 0.65 -20.14
C LEU A 158 12.13 2.01 -19.44
N LEU A 159 11.37 3.01 -19.90
CA LEU A 159 11.36 4.35 -19.29
C LEU A 159 10.90 4.28 -17.82
N TYR A 160 9.87 3.50 -17.53
CA TYR A 160 9.40 3.30 -16.15
C TYR A 160 10.48 2.63 -15.28
N ARG A 161 11.16 1.60 -15.79
CA ARG A 161 12.24 0.90 -15.08
C ARG A 161 13.46 1.79 -14.84
N VAL A 162 13.84 2.65 -15.78
CA VAL A 162 14.91 3.63 -15.58
C VAL A 162 14.54 4.64 -14.50
N GLY A 163 13.29 5.12 -14.50
CA GLY A 163 12.76 5.98 -13.45
C GLY A 163 12.83 5.31 -12.07
N LEU A 164 12.51 4.02 -12.00
CA LEU A 164 12.55 3.24 -10.77
C LEU A 164 13.96 3.14 -10.17
N VAL A 165 14.97 2.81 -10.98
CA VAL A 165 16.37 2.73 -10.50
C VAL A 165 16.81 4.06 -9.89
N ARG A 166 16.40 5.17 -10.51
CA ARG A 166 16.67 6.50 -9.99
C ARG A 166 15.98 6.74 -8.64
N VAL A 167 14.74 6.32 -8.47
CA VAL A 167 13.98 6.48 -7.21
C VAL A 167 14.59 5.70 -6.09
N SER A 168 14.89 4.42 -6.33
CA SER A 168 15.55 3.56 -5.36
C SER A 168 16.82 4.21 -4.82
N ALA A 169 17.70 4.67 -5.74
CA ALA A 169 18.95 5.34 -5.36
C ALA A 169 18.72 6.65 -4.57
N LEU A 170 17.75 7.47 -4.96
CA LEU A 170 17.44 8.73 -4.27
C LEU A 170 16.83 8.48 -2.88
N ILE A 171 15.85 7.59 -2.77
CA ILE A 171 15.20 7.26 -1.50
C ILE A 171 16.20 6.64 -0.53
N HIS A 172 17.03 5.69 -1.00
CA HIS A 172 18.08 5.10 -0.19
C HIS A 172 19.10 6.16 0.28
N SER A 173 19.51 7.07 -0.61
CA SER A 173 20.43 8.17 -0.27
C SER A 173 19.81 9.15 0.73
N ASP A 174 18.56 9.55 0.55
CA ASP A 174 17.84 10.44 1.46
C ASP A 174 17.73 9.80 2.86
N LEU A 175 17.34 8.52 2.91
CA LEU A 175 17.25 7.76 4.15
C LEU A 175 18.61 7.67 4.86
N LEU A 176 19.67 7.31 4.13
CA LEU A 176 21.03 7.21 4.68
C LEU A 176 21.53 8.55 5.21
N ASN A 177 21.38 9.62 4.44
CA ASN A 177 21.83 10.96 4.83
C ASN A 177 21.09 11.48 6.06
N SER A 178 19.78 11.23 6.15
CA SER A 178 18.96 11.65 7.29
C SER A 178 19.37 10.90 8.56
N VAL A 179 19.43 9.56 8.50
CA VAL A 179 19.79 8.73 9.66
C VAL A 179 21.19 9.05 10.16
N MET A 180 22.19 9.19 9.27
CA MET A 180 23.57 9.51 9.66
C MET A 180 23.74 10.91 10.27
N ARG A 181 22.79 11.82 10.06
CA ARG A 181 22.81 13.18 10.61
C ARG A 181 21.93 13.34 11.83
N THR A 182 21.17 12.33 12.23
CA THR A 182 20.24 12.43 13.37
C THR A 182 21.02 12.36 14.70
N PRO A 183 20.62 13.10 15.76
CA PRO A 183 21.34 13.11 17.04
C PRO A 183 21.45 11.74 17.69
N LEU A 184 22.49 11.57 18.52
CA LEU A 184 22.75 10.30 19.23
C LEU A 184 21.55 9.81 20.06
N SER A 185 20.73 10.72 20.59
CA SER A 185 19.52 10.41 21.35
C SER A 185 18.53 9.53 20.55
N PHE A 186 18.46 9.69 19.23
CA PHE A 186 17.63 8.84 18.38
C PHE A 186 18.10 7.39 18.39
N PHE A 187 19.42 7.16 18.40
CA PHE A 187 20.00 5.82 18.41
C PHE A 187 19.88 5.14 19.78
N ASP A 188 19.83 5.93 20.86
CA ASP A 188 19.61 5.41 22.21
C ASP A 188 18.16 4.98 22.44
N VAL A 189 17.19 5.70 21.83
CA VAL A 189 15.75 5.42 21.93
C VAL A 189 15.29 4.37 20.91
N THR A 190 15.88 4.36 19.71
CA THR A 190 15.43 3.53 18.59
C THR A 190 16.21 2.21 18.52
N PRO A 191 15.54 1.04 18.59
CA PRO A 191 16.22 -0.24 18.48
C PRO A 191 16.95 -0.37 17.14
N THR A 192 18.21 -0.81 17.16
CA THR A 192 19.03 -0.99 15.95
C THR A 192 18.35 -1.89 14.92
N GLY A 193 17.62 -2.92 15.36
CA GLY A 193 16.86 -3.82 14.48
C GLY A 193 15.77 -3.11 13.67
N ARG A 194 15.16 -2.04 14.21
CA ARG A 194 14.15 -1.23 13.50
C ARG A 194 14.78 -0.48 12.33
N ILE A 195 15.93 0.15 12.57
CA ILE A 195 16.72 0.87 11.55
C ILE A 195 17.13 -0.11 10.43
N ILE A 196 17.66 -1.28 10.80
CA ILE A 196 18.05 -2.32 9.83
C ILE A 196 16.84 -2.78 9.01
N ASN A 197 15.67 -2.94 9.63
CA ASN A 197 14.46 -3.36 8.92
C ASN A 197 14.00 -2.30 7.90
N ARG A 198 14.22 -0.99 8.16
CA ARG A 198 13.98 0.07 7.17
C ARG A 198 14.89 -0.06 5.95
N PHE A 199 16.19 -0.21 6.17
CA PHE A 199 17.18 -0.35 5.09
C PHE A 199 17.07 -1.66 4.31
N ASN A 200 16.55 -2.72 4.92
CA ASN A 200 16.41 -4.02 4.28
C ASN A 200 15.00 -4.22 3.71
N ARG A 201 14.02 -4.43 4.58
CA ARG A 201 12.68 -4.87 4.17
C ARG A 201 11.89 -3.77 3.47
N ASP A 202 11.86 -2.56 4.03
CA ASP A 202 11.06 -1.48 3.44
C ASP A 202 11.70 -0.99 2.11
N ILE A 203 13.03 -0.95 1.99
CA ILE A 203 13.72 -0.67 0.71
C ILE A 203 13.47 -1.78 -0.31
N GLU A 204 13.53 -3.07 0.07
CA GLU A 204 13.20 -4.18 -0.83
C GLU A 204 11.78 -4.04 -1.42
N MET A 205 10.80 -3.63 -0.60
CA MET A 205 9.43 -3.41 -1.09
C MET A 205 9.36 -2.25 -2.09
N ILE A 206 10.07 -1.15 -1.82
CA ILE A 206 10.18 0.01 -2.71
C ILE A 206 10.85 -0.36 -4.04
N ASP A 207 11.83 -1.25 -4.02
CA ASP A 207 12.61 -1.60 -5.19
C ASP A 207 11.91 -2.62 -6.10
N LEU A 208 11.13 -3.53 -5.52
CA LEU A 208 10.60 -4.70 -6.23
C LEU A 208 9.07 -4.71 -6.35
N LEU A 209 8.35 -4.67 -5.22
CA LEU A 209 6.91 -4.94 -5.19
C LEU A 209 6.08 -3.69 -5.50
N LEU A 210 6.34 -2.58 -4.81
CA LEU A 210 5.62 -1.32 -5.01
C LEU A 210 5.64 -0.86 -6.48
N PRO A 211 6.78 -0.88 -7.21
CA PRO A 211 6.81 -0.43 -8.60
C PRO A 211 6.01 -1.34 -9.52
N TRP A 212 6.01 -2.64 -9.26
CA TRP A 212 5.23 -3.59 -10.03
C TRP A 212 3.73 -3.34 -9.86
N PHE A 213 3.26 -3.18 -8.62
CA PHE A 213 1.86 -2.88 -8.32
C PHE A 213 1.43 -1.51 -8.85
N MET A 214 2.26 -0.48 -8.72
CA MET A 214 2.00 0.85 -9.27
C MET A 214 1.88 0.82 -10.80
N TYR A 215 2.81 0.15 -11.49
CA TYR A 215 2.76 -0.01 -12.94
C TYR A 215 1.49 -0.75 -13.38
N ALA A 216 1.17 -1.87 -12.73
CA ALA A 216 -0.03 -2.65 -13.02
C ALA A 216 -1.31 -1.85 -12.75
N THR A 217 -1.36 -1.05 -11.67
CA THR A 217 -2.49 -0.17 -11.36
C THR A 217 -2.75 0.84 -12.47
N ILE A 218 -1.69 1.50 -12.97
CA ILE A 218 -1.81 2.46 -14.06
C ILE A 218 -2.24 1.74 -15.35
N LEU A 219 -1.65 0.58 -15.66
CA LEU A 219 -1.97 -0.21 -16.86
C LEU A 219 -3.43 -0.62 -16.91
N TYR A 220 -3.88 -1.38 -15.91
CA TYR A 220 -5.24 -1.91 -15.88
C TYR A 220 -6.28 -0.80 -15.66
N GLY A 221 -5.92 0.27 -14.95
CA GLY A 221 -6.76 1.47 -14.84
C GLY A 221 -6.97 2.15 -16.19
N MET A 222 -5.89 2.39 -16.95
CA MET A 222 -5.98 2.98 -18.30
C MET A 222 -6.70 2.07 -19.29
N GLN A 223 -6.45 0.76 -19.23
CA GLN A 223 -7.14 -0.24 -20.05
C GLN A 223 -8.64 -0.22 -19.74
N ALA A 224 -9.05 -0.28 -18.47
CA ALA A 224 -10.47 -0.21 -18.09
C ALA A 224 -11.15 1.08 -18.58
N ILE A 225 -10.49 2.24 -18.45
CA ILE A 225 -11.01 3.52 -18.95
C ILE A 225 -11.16 3.50 -20.48
N THR A 226 -10.16 2.97 -21.20
CA THR A 226 -10.18 2.93 -22.66
C THR A 226 -11.26 1.98 -23.17
N ILE A 227 -11.38 0.79 -22.60
CA ILE A 227 -12.44 -0.18 -22.92
C ILE A 227 -13.82 0.44 -22.68
N MET A 228 -13.99 1.12 -21.54
CA MET A 228 -15.23 1.81 -21.23
C MET A 228 -15.54 2.91 -22.26
N ALA A 229 -14.55 3.71 -22.66
CA ALA A 229 -14.70 4.72 -23.70
C ALA A 229 -15.10 4.11 -25.05
N VAL A 230 -14.51 2.97 -25.43
CA VAL A 230 -14.84 2.23 -26.66
C VAL A 230 -16.28 1.74 -26.66
N ILE A 231 -16.75 1.17 -25.54
CA ILE A 231 -18.12 0.68 -25.39
C ILE A 231 -19.11 1.85 -25.47
N VAL A 232 -18.81 2.96 -24.79
CA VAL A 232 -19.65 4.18 -24.81
C VAL A 232 -19.69 4.81 -26.20
N TYR A 233 -18.55 4.87 -26.90
CA TYR A 233 -18.48 5.40 -28.26
C TYR A 233 -19.38 4.59 -29.21
N THR A 234 -19.40 3.27 -29.07
CA THR A 234 -20.17 2.42 -29.98
C THR A 234 -21.65 2.34 -29.60
N ILE A 235 -21.97 2.30 -28.30
CA ILE A 235 -23.33 2.20 -27.78
C ILE A 235 -23.57 3.32 -26.76
N PRO A 236 -23.85 4.57 -27.19
CA PRO A 236 -23.96 5.70 -26.26
C PRO A 236 -25.04 5.55 -25.18
N ILE A 237 -26.13 4.82 -25.50
CA ILE A 237 -27.22 4.56 -24.56
C ILE A 237 -26.78 3.72 -23.34
N ILE A 238 -25.65 3.00 -23.43
CA ILE A 238 -25.13 2.16 -22.34
C ILE A 238 -24.59 2.97 -21.16
N ILE A 239 -24.38 4.29 -21.33
CA ILE A 239 -23.95 5.20 -20.26
C ILE A 239 -24.90 5.12 -19.06
N ILE A 240 -26.22 5.06 -19.30
CA ILE A 240 -27.21 4.99 -18.22
C ILE A 240 -26.97 3.72 -17.38
N MET A 241 -26.70 2.61 -18.05
CA MET A 241 -26.41 1.33 -17.39
C MET A 241 -25.10 1.38 -16.61
N ILE A 242 -24.05 1.95 -17.21
CA ILE A 242 -22.74 2.12 -16.57
C ILE A 242 -22.87 2.95 -15.29
N VAL A 243 -23.66 4.02 -15.30
CA VAL A 243 -23.88 4.86 -14.10
C VAL A 243 -24.55 4.08 -12.97
N ILE A 244 -25.61 3.31 -13.28
CA ILE A 244 -26.30 2.48 -12.27
C ILE A 244 -25.33 1.45 -11.68
N VAL A 245 -24.57 0.78 -12.55
CA VAL A 245 -23.57 -0.21 -12.16
C VAL A 245 -22.45 0.42 -11.32
N ALA A 246 -21.97 1.62 -11.69
CA ALA A 246 -20.92 2.32 -10.98
C ALA A 246 -21.33 2.68 -9.54
N ILE A 247 -22.60 3.03 -9.31
CA ILE A 247 -23.13 3.29 -7.96
C ILE A 247 -23.07 2.01 -7.11
N VAL A 248 -23.57 0.89 -7.64
CA VAL A 248 -23.53 -0.40 -6.95
C VAL A 248 -22.08 -0.82 -6.66
N PHE A 249 -21.21 -0.67 -7.65
CA PHE A 249 -19.79 -0.97 -7.51
C PHE A 249 -19.12 -0.10 -6.44
N ALA A 250 -19.42 1.21 -6.38
CA ALA A 250 -18.87 2.11 -5.37
C ALA A 250 -19.26 1.70 -3.94
N ILE A 251 -20.50 1.24 -3.74
CA ILE A 251 -20.97 0.74 -2.45
C ILE A 251 -20.21 -0.54 -2.07
N LEU A 252 -20.15 -1.51 -2.97
CA LEU A 252 -19.44 -2.78 -2.75
C LEU A 252 -17.94 -2.56 -2.50
N TYR A 253 -17.33 -1.64 -3.25
CA TYR A 253 -15.93 -1.28 -3.08
C TYR A 253 -15.68 -0.70 -1.68
N ARG A 254 -16.51 0.24 -1.21
CA ARG A 254 -16.36 0.80 0.15
C ARG A 254 -16.46 -0.27 1.23
N ILE A 255 -17.42 -1.18 1.12
CA ILE A 255 -17.60 -2.28 2.07
C ILE A 255 -16.36 -3.18 2.05
N SER A 256 -15.88 -3.54 0.85
CA SER A 256 -14.71 -4.40 0.69
C SER A 256 -13.45 -3.79 1.29
N LEU A 257 -13.21 -2.49 1.08
CA LEU A 257 -12.05 -1.79 1.60
C LEU A 257 -12.04 -1.81 3.13
N TRP A 258 -13.19 -1.57 3.76
CA TRP A 258 -13.32 -1.62 5.22
C TRP A 258 -13.05 -3.04 5.76
N THR A 259 -13.67 -4.06 5.16
CA THR A 259 -13.49 -5.45 5.57
C THR A 259 -12.04 -5.94 5.39
N THR A 260 -11.43 -5.70 4.22
CA THR A 260 -10.05 -6.11 3.93
C THR A 260 -9.06 -5.44 4.87
N ARG A 261 -9.24 -4.15 5.19
CA ARG A 261 -8.40 -3.46 6.20
C ARG A 261 -8.49 -4.12 7.58
N GLN A 262 -9.69 -4.46 8.03
CA GLN A 262 -9.87 -5.14 9.34
C GLN A 262 -9.28 -6.56 9.35
N LEU A 263 -9.44 -7.31 8.25
CA LEU A 263 -8.85 -8.65 8.11
C LEU A 263 -7.32 -8.59 8.10
N ASN A 264 -6.73 -7.61 7.40
CA ASN A 264 -5.29 -7.38 7.43
C ASN A 264 -4.80 -7.01 8.84
N ARG A 265 -5.57 -6.20 9.59
CA ARG A 265 -5.28 -5.90 11.00
C ARG A 265 -5.27 -7.16 11.85
N MET A 266 -6.31 -8.00 11.74
CA MET A 266 -6.37 -9.28 12.45
C MET A 266 -5.20 -10.18 12.09
N ASN A 267 -4.84 -10.27 10.80
CA ASN A 267 -3.74 -11.10 10.30
C ASN A 267 -2.39 -10.66 10.88
N SER A 268 -2.16 -9.35 11.03
CA SER A 268 -0.96 -8.83 11.68
C SER A 268 -0.90 -9.24 13.16
N ILE A 269 -2.01 -9.04 13.88
CA ILE A 269 -2.11 -9.34 15.33
C ILE A 269 -1.94 -10.83 15.61
N THR A 270 -2.58 -11.71 14.84
CA THR A 270 -2.52 -13.17 15.06
C THR A 270 -1.21 -13.81 14.64
N ARG A 271 -0.44 -13.14 13.77
CA ARG A 271 0.87 -13.63 13.31
C ARG A 271 1.99 -13.42 14.33
N SER A 272 1.96 -12.33 15.11
CA SER A 272 3.01 -12.01 16.09
C SER A 272 3.23 -13.10 17.17
N PRO A 273 2.18 -13.66 17.81
CA PRO A 273 2.32 -14.73 18.80
C PRO A 273 3.05 -15.98 18.30
N ILE A 274 2.93 -16.31 17.01
CA ILE A 274 3.61 -17.45 16.40
C ILE A 274 5.13 -17.27 16.49
N TYR A 275 5.63 -16.09 16.11
CA TYR A 275 7.06 -15.78 16.15
C TYR A 275 7.58 -15.67 17.58
N SER A 276 6.82 -15.02 18.47
CA SER A 276 7.21 -14.87 19.87
C SER A 276 7.34 -16.24 20.56
N HIS A 277 6.32 -17.09 20.46
CA HIS A 277 6.33 -18.42 21.07
C HIS A 277 7.42 -19.33 20.45
N PHE A 278 7.69 -19.20 19.15
CA PHE A 278 8.76 -19.94 18.50
C PHE A 278 10.15 -19.52 19.03
N ASN A 279 10.39 -18.22 19.18
CA ASN A 279 11.64 -17.69 19.73
C ASN A 279 11.83 -18.09 21.21
N GLU A 280 10.78 -18.01 22.02
CA GLU A 280 10.80 -18.47 23.42
C GLU A 280 11.08 -19.98 23.51
N SER A 281 10.50 -20.78 22.60
CA SER A 281 10.74 -22.22 22.54
C SER A 281 12.20 -22.56 22.19
N ILE A 282 12.84 -21.78 21.31
CA ILE A 282 14.26 -21.96 20.96
C ILE A 282 15.15 -21.61 22.16
N ALA A 283 14.91 -20.45 22.79
CA ALA A 283 15.68 -20.02 23.96
C ALA A 283 15.52 -20.99 25.14
N GLY A 284 14.31 -21.52 25.35
CA GLY A 284 13.98 -22.46 26.41
C GLY A 284 14.16 -23.95 26.05
N ALA A 285 14.79 -24.28 24.91
CA ALA A 285 14.79 -25.64 24.38
C ALA A 285 15.36 -26.70 25.35
N VAL A 286 16.39 -26.34 26.14
CA VAL A 286 16.96 -27.23 27.16
C VAL A 286 15.96 -27.50 28.27
N SER A 287 15.30 -26.46 28.79
CA SER A 287 14.28 -26.57 29.85
C SER A 287 13.08 -27.38 29.39
N ILE A 288 12.57 -27.13 28.17
CA ILE A 288 11.43 -27.87 27.60
C ILE A 288 11.75 -29.37 27.48
N ARG A 289 12.98 -29.71 27.07
CA ARG A 289 13.43 -31.10 27.00
C ARG A 289 13.61 -31.72 28.39
N ALA A 290 14.18 -30.98 29.34
CA ALA A 290 14.39 -31.44 30.71
C ALA A 290 13.07 -31.76 31.43
N TYR A 291 12.06 -30.89 31.29
CA TYR A 291 10.73 -31.10 31.86
C TYR A 291 9.81 -32.00 31.02
N LYS A 292 10.25 -32.44 29.84
CA LYS A 292 9.49 -33.30 28.90
C LYS A 292 8.12 -32.69 28.50
N THR A 293 8.02 -31.37 28.42
CA THR A 293 6.78 -30.64 28.08
C THR A 293 6.65 -30.26 26.61
N GLY A 294 7.48 -30.84 25.73
CA GLY A 294 7.52 -30.50 24.30
C GLY A 294 6.16 -30.57 23.59
N GLN A 295 5.35 -31.61 23.85
CA GLN A 295 4.02 -31.74 23.24
C GLN A 295 3.08 -30.59 23.62
N THR A 296 3.18 -30.07 24.84
CA THR A 296 2.37 -28.93 25.29
C THR A 296 2.73 -27.68 24.49
N PHE A 297 4.03 -27.40 24.33
CA PHE A 297 4.52 -26.30 23.49
C PHE A 297 4.10 -26.46 22.03
N THR A 298 4.19 -27.68 21.46
CA THR A 298 3.71 -27.95 20.09
C THR A 298 2.20 -27.67 19.95
N LYS A 299 1.37 -28.11 20.90
CA LYS A 299 -0.08 -27.85 20.88
C LYS A 299 -0.40 -26.35 20.97
N THR A 300 0.33 -25.61 21.82
CA THR A 300 0.17 -24.15 21.92
C THR A 300 0.53 -23.46 20.61
N LEU A 301 1.66 -23.84 20.00
CA LEU A 301 2.07 -23.29 18.70
C LEU A 301 1.05 -23.60 17.60
N GLN A 302 0.54 -24.83 17.57
CA GLN A 302 -0.51 -25.22 16.63
C GLN A 302 -1.77 -24.36 16.79
N LYS A 303 -2.19 -24.07 18.02
CA LYS A 303 -3.33 -23.18 18.27
C LYS A 303 -3.11 -21.76 17.73
N PHE A 304 -1.90 -21.22 17.85
CA PHE A 304 -1.57 -19.91 17.28
C PHE A 304 -1.59 -19.94 15.74
N ILE A 305 -1.03 -20.98 15.14
CA ILE A 305 -1.05 -21.20 13.68
C ILE A 305 -2.49 -21.34 13.19
N ASP A 306 -3.33 -22.15 13.85
CA ASP A 306 -4.73 -22.37 13.48
C ASP A 306 -5.53 -21.06 13.54
N THR A 307 -5.28 -20.23 14.57
CA THR A 307 -5.93 -18.92 14.69
C THR A 307 -5.54 -18.01 13.53
N ASN A 308 -4.25 -17.97 13.15
CA ASN A 308 -3.77 -17.18 12.02
C ASN A 308 -4.32 -17.70 10.68
N LEU A 309 -4.30 -19.02 10.46
CA LEU A 309 -4.84 -19.65 9.26
C LEU A 309 -6.34 -19.38 9.10
N ASN A 310 -7.10 -19.36 10.20
CA ASN A 310 -8.52 -19.02 10.15
C ASN A 310 -8.75 -17.58 9.65
N VAL A 311 -7.97 -16.62 10.14
CA VAL A 311 -8.01 -15.23 9.65
C VAL A 311 -7.62 -15.14 8.17
N GLN A 312 -6.57 -15.86 7.75
CA GLN A 312 -6.16 -15.89 6.35
C GLN A 312 -7.24 -16.49 5.44
N LYS A 313 -7.90 -17.57 5.88
CA LYS A 313 -9.04 -18.16 5.15
C LYS A 313 -10.16 -17.13 4.95
N HIS A 314 -10.52 -16.37 5.98
CA HIS A 314 -11.52 -15.32 5.88
C HIS A 314 -11.07 -14.17 4.95
N THR A 315 -9.77 -13.85 4.94
CA THR A 315 -9.18 -12.85 4.02
C THR A 315 -9.31 -13.28 2.57
N VAL A 316 -8.97 -14.54 2.25
CA VAL A 316 -9.14 -15.10 0.91
C VAL A 316 -10.62 -15.14 0.51
N ALA A 317 -11.50 -15.55 1.42
CA ALA A 317 -12.94 -15.58 1.16
C ALA A 317 -13.52 -14.19 0.89
N ALA A 318 -13.09 -13.16 1.62
CA ALA A 318 -13.49 -11.78 1.39
C ALA A 318 -13.04 -11.29 0.00
N ASN A 319 -11.77 -11.51 -0.37
CA ASN A 319 -11.25 -11.16 -1.70
C ASN A 319 -12.01 -11.88 -2.83
N MET A 320 -12.33 -13.16 -2.63
CA MET A 320 -13.11 -13.94 -3.59
C MET A 320 -14.55 -13.42 -3.73
N CYS A 321 -15.19 -13.01 -2.63
CA CYS A 321 -16.51 -12.39 -2.65
C CYS A 321 -16.52 -11.12 -3.53
N VAL A 322 -15.52 -10.23 -3.36
CA VAL A 322 -15.37 -9.02 -4.19
C VAL A 322 -15.17 -9.37 -5.66
N SER A 323 -14.34 -10.36 -5.95
CA SER A 323 -14.13 -10.84 -7.32
C SER A 323 -15.41 -11.37 -7.95
N ILE A 324 -16.21 -12.14 -7.21
CA ILE A 324 -17.50 -12.68 -7.68
C ILE A 324 -18.48 -11.53 -7.98
N TRP A 325 -18.62 -10.56 -7.06
CA TRP A 325 -19.50 -9.42 -7.28
C TRP A 325 -19.07 -8.57 -8.47
N THR A 326 -17.77 -8.33 -8.64
CA THR A 326 -17.23 -7.61 -9.80
C THR A 326 -17.51 -8.36 -11.10
N ALA A 327 -17.40 -9.70 -11.08
CA ALA A 327 -17.75 -10.54 -12.23
C ALA A 327 -19.25 -10.50 -12.57
N ILE A 328 -20.14 -10.55 -11.58
CA ILE A 328 -21.59 -10.40 -11.78
C ILE A 328 -21.90 -9.04 -12.41
N ILE A 329 -21.30 -7.98 -11.88
CA ILE A 329 -21.46 -6.61 -12.37
C ILE A 329 -21.01 -6.49 -13.83
N GLY A 330 -19.80 -6.92 -14.15
CA GLY A 330 -19.31 -6.80 -15.53
C GLY A 330 -20.03 -7.76 -16.49
N SER A 331 -20.55 -8.90 -16.00
CA SER A 331 -21.44 -9.76 -16.80
C SER A 331 -22.75 -9.06 -17.17
N PHE A 332 -23.27 -8.20 -16.28
CA PHE A 332 -24.46 -7.39 -16.58
C PHE A 332 -24.17 -6.31 -17.64
N ILE A 333 -22.97 -5.72 -17.63
CA ILE A 333 -22.50 -4.81 -18.70
C ILE A 333 -22.41 -5.57 -20.03
N THR A 334 -21.79 -6.76 -20.02
CA THR A 334 -21.66 -7.63 -21.21
C THR A 334 -23.03 -8.03 -21.75
N PHE A 335 -23.95 -8.45 -20.89
CA PHE A 335 -25.32 -8.79 -21.25
C PHE A 335 -26.06 -7.61 -21.88
N SER A 336 -25.93 -6.42 -21.28
CA SER A 336 -26.54 -5.20 -21.80
C SER A 336 -25.96 -4.84 -23.17
N ALA A 337 -24.64 -4.90 -23.34
CA ALA A 337 -23.97 -4.68 -24.62
C ALA A 337 -24.47 -5.66 -25.69
N ALA A 338 -24.56 -6.95 -25.36
CA ALA A 338 -25.08 -7.97 -26.26
C ALA A 338 -26.55 -7.74 -26.63
N LEU A 339 -27.39 -7.36 -25.68
CA LEU A 339 -28.78 -7.01 -25.94
C LEU A 339 -28.89 -5.83 -26.91
N PHE A 340 -28.10 -4.76 -26.70
CA PHE A 340 -28.09 -3.60 -27.60
C PHE A 340 -27.55 -3.94 -28.99
N VAL A 341 -26.54 -4.83 -29.09
CA VAL A 341 -26.06 -5.35 -30.37
C VAL A 341 -27.17 -6.05 -31.14
N VAL A 342 -27.98 -6.87 -30.48
CA VAL A 342 -29.11 -7.58 -31.11
C VAL A 342 -30.23 -6.62 -31.50
N LEU A 343 -30.56 -5.64 -30.64
CA LEU A 343 -31.60 -4.64 -30.92
C LEU A 343 -31.23 -3.72 -32.08
N LYS A 344 -29.94 -3.37 -32.22
CA LYS A 344 -29.40 -2.54 -33.31
C LYS A 344 -28.74 -3.35 -34.43
N ARG A 345 -29.14 -4.62 -34.61
CA ARG A 345 -28.53 -5.50 -35.62
C ARG A 345 -28.61 -4.95 -37.05
N GLU A 346 -29.61 -4.11 -37.33
CA GLU A 346 -29.83 -3.53 -38.66
C GLU A 346 -28.93 -2.31 -38.92
N ASP A 347 -28.50 -1.63 -37.85
CA ASP A 347 -27.66 -0.42 -37.91
C ASP A 347 -26.16 -0.71 -37.74
N MET A 348 -25.79 -1.96 -37.45
CA MET A 348 -24.43 -2.31 -37.01
C MET A 348 -23.79 -3.38 -37.88
N THR A 349 -22.54 -3.14 -38.33
CA THR A 349 -21.78 -4.14 -39.07
C THR A 349 -21.40 -5.32 -38.16
N PRO A 350 -21.31 -6.55 -38.70
CA PRO A 350 -20.89 -7.72 -37.93
C PRO A 350 -19.52 -7.55 -37.26
N GLY A 351 -18.59 -6.85 -37.93
CA GLY A 351 -17.27 -6.52 -37.38
C GLY A 351 -17.34 -5.62 -36.15
N LEU A 352 -18.19 -4.59 -36.17
CA LEU A 352 -18.38 -3.67 -35.04
C LEU A 352 -19.07 -4.38 -33.86
N ALA A 353 -20.06 -5.22 -34.15
CA ALA A 353 -20.72 -6.05 -33.15
C ALA A 353 -19.74 -6.98 -32.42
N GLY A 354 -18.89 -7.69 -33.16
CA GLY A 354 -17.85 -8.56 -32.59
C GLY A 354 -16.83 -7.78 -31.75
N PHE A 355 -16.39 -6.63 -32.25
CA PHE A 355 -15.48 -5.73 -31.54
C PHE A 355 -16.05 -5.30 -30.17
N VAL A 356 -17.28 -4.77 -30.12
CA VAL A 356 -17.89 -4.37 -28.84
C VAL A 356 -18.07 -5.54 -27.88
N LEU A 357 -18.47 -6.72 -28.37
CA LEU A 357 -18.68 -7.89 -27.52
C LEU A 357 -17.38 -8.34 -26.85
N ILE A 358 -16.28 -8.41 -27.59
CA ILE A 358 -14.96 -8.77 -27.05
C ILE A 358 -14.54 -7.78 -25.95
N TYR A 359 -14.64 -6.47 -26.21
CA TYR A 359 -14.31 -5.44 -25.22
C TYR A 359 -15.24 -5.43 -24.01
N SER A 360 -16.53 -5.72 -24.22
CA SER A 360 -17.50 -5.84 -23.13
C SER A 360 -17.18 -7.00 -22.19
N PHE A 361 -16.58 -8.09 -22.70
CA PHE A 361 -16.09 -9.19 -21.87
C PHE A 361 -14.79 -8.82 -21.14
N GLU A 362 -13.87 -8.14 -21.82
CA GLU A 362 -12.56 -7.74 -21.29
C GLU A 362 -12.65 -6.68 -20.17
N ILE A 363 -13.74 -5.90 -20.11
CA ILE A 363 -13.94 -4.93 -19.02
C ILE A 363 -14.00 -5.62 -17.64
N ILE A 364 -14.53 -6.85 -17.58
CA ILE A 364 -14.66 -7.62 -16.32
C ILE A 364 -13.29 -7.88 -15.71
N THR A 365 -12.36 -8.38 -16.52
CA THR A 365 -11.01 -8.72 -16.08
C THR A 365 -10.22 -7.46 -15.77
N SER A 366 -10.33 -6.43 -16.61
CA SER A 366 -9.61 -5.17 -16.43
C SER A 366 -9.99 -4.45 -15.12
N ILE A 367 -11.28 -4.32 -14.81
CA ILE A 367 -11.75 -3.70 -13.56
C ILE A 367 -11.33 -4.54 -12.35
N SER A 368 -11.46 -5.87 -12.43
CA SER A 368 -11.09 -6.76 -11.32
C SER A 368 -9.61 -6.67 -10.97
N TRP A 369 -8.73 -6.67 -11.98
CA TRP A 369 -7.30 -6.51 -11.79
C TRP A 369 -6.93 -5.10 -11.33
N ALA A 370 -7.51 -4.06 -11.93
CA ALA A 370 -7.28 -2.67 -11.50
C ALA A 370 -7.60 -2.49 -10.01
N LEU A 371 -8.75 -2.98 -9.55
CA LEU A 371 -9.17 -2.89 -8.16
C LEU A 371 -8.19 -3.57 -7.21
N ARG A 372 -7.78 -4.79 -7.57
CA ARG A 372 -6.81 -5.55 -6.80
C ARG A 372 -5.48 -4.79 -6.70
N PHE A 373 -4.95 -4.33 -7.83
CA PHE A 373 -3.67 -3.63 -7.86
C PHE A 373 -3.68 -2.29 -7.11
N VAL A 374 -4.81 -1.56 -7.11
CA VAL A 374 -4.97 -0.37 -6.25
C VAL A 374 -4.83 -0.75 -4.77
N SER A 375 -5.50 -1.83 -4.33
CA SER A 375 -5.42 -2.28 -2.94
C SER A 375 -4.01 -2.76 -2.53
N GLU A 376 -3.32 -3.48 -3.42
CA GLU A 376 -1.95 -3.95 -3.18
C GLU A 376 -0.97 -2.76 -3.15
N THR A 377 -1.15 -1.80 -4.07
CA THR A 377 -0.37 -0.55 -4.09
C THR A 377 -0.55 0.24 -2.79
N GLU A 378 -1.79 0.40 -2.32
CA GLU A 378 -2.05 1.06 -1.04
C GLU A 378 -1.38 0.30 0.12
N THR A 379 -1.45 -1.03 0.13
CA THR A 379 -0.81 -1.83 1.20
C THR A 379 0.71 -1.66 1.20
N GLU A 380 1.35 -1.71 0.04
CA GLU A 380 2.80 -1.57 -0.06
C GLU A 380 3.27 -0.13 0.12
N MET A 381 2.45 0.88 -0.19
CA MET A 381 2.84 2.29 -0.02
C MET A 381 3.12 2.67 1.46
N VAL A 382 2.68 1.86 2.43
CA VAL A 382 3.04 2.01 3.85
C VAL A 382 4.57 1.96 4.07
N CYS A 383 5.33 1.24 3.25
CA CYS A 383 6.80 1.23 3.36
C CYS A 383 7.41 2.60 3.01
N VAL A 384 6.82 3.32 2.05
CA VAL A 384 7.24 4.67 1.68
C VAL A 384 6.93 5.67 2.78
N GLU A 385 5.75 5.58 3.40
CA GLU A 385 5.38 6.44 4.53
C GLU A 385 6.43 6.33 5.65
N ARG A 386 6.78 5.10 6.04
CA ARG A 386 7.80 4.84 7.07
C ARG A 386 9.18 5.35 6.69
N ILE A 387 9.61 5.15 5.45
CA ILE A 387 10.92 5.64 4.99
C ILE A 387 10.94 7.16 4.94
N ARG A 388 9.83 7.79 4.55
CA ARG A 388 9.69 9.24 4.56
C ARG A 388 9.79 9.82 5.97
N GLU A 389 9.20 9.18 6.97
CA GLU A 389 9.36 9.58 8.38
C GLU A 389 10.84 9.61 8.78
N TYR A 390 11.60 8.57 8.42
CA TYR A 390 13.05 8.50 8.72
C TYR A 390 13.88 9.48 7.88
N SER A 391 13.42 9.80 6.67
CA SER A 391 14.08 10.78 5.78
C SER A 391 13.84 12.23 6.22
N GLN A 392 12.94 12.46 7.19
CA GLN A 392 12.58 13.77 7.74
C GLN A 392 13.01 13.94 9.20
N LEU A 393 13.90 13.09 9.71
CA LEU A 393 14.46 13.23 11.06
C LEU A 393 15.24 14.53 11.20
N GLU A 394 15.18 15.12 12.38
CA GLU A 394 15.90 16.37 12.67
C GLU A 394 17.42 16.11 12.72
N PRO A 395 18.22 16.89 11.97
CA PRO A 395 19.67 16.74 11.98
C PRO A 395 20.32 17.35 13.25
N GLU A 396 21.40 16.73 13.71
CA GLU A 396 22.28 17.16 14.79
C GLU A 396 23.16 18.34 14.34
N PHE A 397 22.58 19.54 14.33
CA PHE A 397 23.19 20.83 13.95
C PHE A 397 23.87 20.87 12.55
N SER A 398 24.05 22.06 11.98
CA SER A 398 24.74 22.19 10.70
C SER A 398 26.27 22.13 10.90
N TRP A 399 27.01 21.62 9.92
CA TRP A 399 28.48 21.62 9.95
C TRP A 399 29.07 23.02 10.21
N ASP A 400 28.36 24.07 9.77
CA ASP A 400 28.72 25.49 9.89
C ASP A 400 28.18 26.19 11.16
N SER A 401 27.63 25.44 12.11
CA SER A 401 27.11 26.03 13.35
C SER A 401 28.25 26.67 14.16
N PRO A 402 28.06 27.89 14.71
CA PRO A 402 29.06 28.51 15.58
C PRO A 402 29.36 27.60 16.78
N PRO A 403 30.61 27.58 17.28
CA PRO A 403 31.06 26.64 18.31
C PRO A 403 30.24 26.68 19.60
N GLU A 404 29.57 27.80 19.90
CA GLU A 404 28.67 27.95 21.06
C GLU A 404 27.35 27.16 20.95
N SER A 405 27.02 26.64 19.76
CA SER A 405 25.83 25.82 19.50
C SER A 405 26.14 24.34 19.28
N LYS A 406 27.42 23.94 19.42
CA LYS A 406 27.85 22.53 19.36
C LYS A 406 27.77 21.95 20.79
N PRO A 407 27.29 20.70 20.94
CA PRO A 407 27.11 20.06 22.25
C PRO A 407 28.41 19.83 23.01
#